data_AF-A0A6V7VLB1-F1
#
_entry.id   AF-A0A6V7VLB1-F1
#
_cell.length_a   1.000
_cell.length_b   1.000
_cell.length_c   1.000
_cell.angle_alpha   90.00
_cell.angle_beta   90.00
_cell.angle_gamma   90.00
#
_symmetry.space_group_name_H-M   'P 1'
#
loop_
_entity.id
_entity.type
_entity.pdbx_description
1 polymer ?
#
loop_
_entity_poly.entity_id
_entity_poly.type
_entity_poly.pdbx_seq_one_letter_code
_entity_poly.pdbx_strand_id
1 'polypeptide(L)'
;MSIYYLAFSPLTKDLMKAVTIESAGAFYPNDPKLCWVTPFSIQDAEKNGIAHLSFLGKDATASQLRALSTEKIFQNKWSGFFFQPVQDGYVIPGPIKQLMEQKKQNQFYMLIGFNSEEYGSSPTKKVSLLNFKQDAVSQYGSLANDYLQLYPASDDASATSQANNAPREYFTISQNMWGQLWIKGCSKGLYQYLYDHAPPG
;
A
#
# COMPACT_ATOMS: atom_id res chain seq x y z
N MET A 1 3.79 -6.56 -2.55
CA MET A 1 3.42 -6.52 -1.11
C MET A 1 3.98 -7.66 -0.27
N SER A 2 4.00 -8.92 -0.73
CA SER A 2 4.40 -10.06 0.13
C SER A 2 5.79 -9.93 0.78
N ILE A 3 6.81 -9.53 0.00
CA ILE A 3 8.17 -9.34 0.51
C ILE A 3 8.22 -8.28 1.62
N TYR A 4 7.37 -7.25 1.56
CA TYR A 4 7.29 -6.21 2.59
C TYR A 4 6.91 -6.79 3.97
N TYR A 5 5.97 -7.74 4.02
CA TYR A 5 5.62 -8.41 5.27
C TYR A 5 6.69 -9.41 5.71
N LEU A 6 7.20 -10.20 4.75
CA LEU A 6 8.27 -11.17 5.00
C LEU A 6 9.57 -10.49 5.46
N ALA A 7 9.76 -9.21 5.17
CA ALA A 7 10.89 -8.43 5.65
C ALA A 7 10.94 -8.32 7.18
N PHE A 8 9.81 -8.49 7.86
CA PHE A 8 9.70 -8.44 9.32
C PHE A 8 9.31 -9.78 9.95
N SER A 9 9.13 -10.83 9.14
CA SER A 9 8.75 -12.14 9.65
C SER A 9 9.93 -12.82 10.34
N PRO A 10 9.77 -13.37 11.56
CA PRO A 10 10.82 -14.16 12.19
C PRO A 10 11.11 -15.45 11.41
N LEU A 11 10.14 -15.95 10.64
CA LEU A 11 10.24 -17.20 9.88
C LEU A 11 11.15 -17.09 8.65
N THR A 12 11.44 -15.88 8.20
CA THR A 12 12.30 -15.60 7.04
C THR A 12 13.66 -15.04 7.44
N LYS A 13 13.94 -15.00 8.75
CA LYS A 13 15.23 -14.57 9.26
C LYS A 13 16.33 -15.44 8.64
N ASP A 14 17.34 -14.78 8.10
CA ASP A 14 18.50 -15.38 7.45
C ASP A 14 18.22 -16.21 6.18
N LEU A 15 16.96 -16.26 5.69
CA LEU A 15 16.60 -16.96 4.46
C LEU A 15 16.79 -16.11 3.20
N MET A 16 16.72 -14.79 3.32
CA MET A 16 16.85 -13.85 2.21
C MET A 16 18.22 -13.17 2.24
N LYS A 17 18.94 -13.24 1.12
CA LYS A 17 20.22 -12.51 0.95
C LYS A 17 20.01 -11.15 0.29
N ALA A 18 19.15 -11.10 -0.71
CA ALA A 18 18.75 -9.92 -1.44
C ALA A 18 17.29 -10.03 -1.88
N VAL A 19 16.59 -8.91 -1.98
CA VAL A 19 15.20 -8.84 -2.48
C VAL A 19 15.02 -7.66 -3.43
N THR A 20 14.12 -7.83 -4.39
CA THR A 20 13.61 -6.74 -5.24
C THR A 20 12.13 -6.54 -4.91
N ILE A 21 11.73 -5.29 -4.71
CA ILE A 21 10.36 -4.88 -4.44
C ILE A 21 9.93 -3.92 -5.55
N GLU A 22 9.10 -4.42 -6.46
CA GLU A 22 8.63 -3.65 -7.62
C GLU A 22 7.20 -3.19 -7.38
N SER A 23 6.97 -1.88 -7.48
CA SER A 23 5.63 -1.28 -7.44
C SER A 23 4.80 -1.69 -6.22
N ALA A 24 5.46 -1.86 -5.06
CA ALA A 24 4.80 -2.30 -3.83
C ALA A 24 5.00 -1.30 -2.71
N GLY A 25 3.91 -1.02 -1.98
CA GLY A 25 3.79 0.06 -1.01
C GLY A 25 4.53 -0.12 0.30
N ALA A 26 5.87 -0.12 0.23
CA ALA A 26 6.71 0.24 1.36
C ALA A 26 6.62 1.76 1.58
N PHE A 27 5.50 2.18 2.15
CA PHE A 27 5.20 3.58 2.45
C PHE A 27 5.62 3.94 3.86
N TYR A 28 5.85 5.22 4.08
CA TYR A 28 6.17 5.75 5.40
C TYR A 28 5.07 5.37 6.41
N PRO A 29 5.37 4.80 7.59
CA PRO A 29 4.36 4.25 8.50
C PRO A 29 3.28 5.20 9.05
N ASN A 30 3.41 6.52 8.84
CA ASN A 30 2.37 7.50 9.20
C ASN A 30 1.63 8.04 7.96
N ASP A 31 1.82 7.40 6.82
CA ASP A 31 1.20 7.78 5.57
C ASP A 31 -0.30 7.39 5.56
N PRO A 32 -1.23 8.35 5.38
CA PRO A 32 -2.67 8.07 5.40
C PRO A 32 -3.15 7.09 4.32
N LYS A 33 -2.40 6.86 3.22
CA LYS A 33 -2.78 5.86 2.19
C LYS A 33 -2.18 4.47 2.45
N LEU A 34 -1.62 4.21 3.64
CA LEU A 34 -1.19 2.88 4.07
C LEU A 34 -2.32 1.84 4.13
N CYS A 35 -3.59 2.24 4.02
CA CYS A 35 -4.73 1.34 4.15
C CYS A 35 -4.67 0.14 3.18
N TRP A 36 -4.05 0.30 2.00
CA TRP A 36 -3.89 -0.78 1.01
C TRP A 36 -2.79 -1.79 1.33
N VAL A 37 -1.93 -1.47 2.29
CA VAL A 37 -0.70 -2.22 2.61
C VAL A 37 -0.57 -2.55 4.09
N THR A 38 -1.56 -2.15 4.89
CA THR A 38 -1.63 -2.47 6.31
C THR A 38 -2.38 -3.79 6.46
N PRO A 39 -1.78 -4.83 7.05
CA PRO A 39 -2.47 -6.07 7.35
C PRO A 39 -3.70 -5.82 8.22
N PHE A 40 -4.74 -6.63 8.06
CA PHE A 40 -5.88 -6.60 9.00
C PHE A 40 -5.44 -7.03 10.40
N SER A 41 -6.14 -6.50 11.41
CA SER A 41 -6.16 -7.13 12.71
C SER A 41 -6.83 -8.51 12.61
N ILE A 42 -6.56 -9.41 13.55
CA ILE A 42 -7.26 -10.69 13.63
C ILE A 42 -8.78 -10.46 13.71
N GLN A 43 -9.21 -9.46 14.49
CA GLN A 43 -10.62 -9.13 14.67
C GLN A 43 -11.30 -8.67 13.38
N ASP A 44 -10.64 -7.83 12.58
CA ASP A 44 -11.17 -7.40 11.28
C ASP A 44 -11.24 -8.56 10.29
N ALA A 45 -10.22 -9.42 10.29
CA ALA A 45 -10.19 -10.61 9.45
C ALA A 45 -11.30 -11.61 9.83
N GLU A 46 -11.54 -11.82 11.13
CA GLU A 46 -12.64 -12.65 11.63
C GLU A 46 -14.01 -12.08 11.24
N LYS A 47 -14.22 -10.78 11.47
CA LYS A 47 -15.46 -10.09 11.07
C LYS A 47 -15.71 -10.24 9.57
N ASN A 48 -14.67 -10.08 8.75
CA ASN A 48 -14.75 -10.24 7.30
C ASN A 48 -15.03 -11.69 6.88
N GLY A 49 -14.40 -12.67 7.55
CA GLY A 49 -14.63 -14.09 7.34
C GLY A 49 -16.06 -14.52 7.69
N ILE A 50 -16.62 -14.01 8.80
CA ILE A 50 -18.01 -14.25 9.20
C ILE A 50 -18.97 -13.66 8.16
N ALA A 51 -18.72 -12.44 7.68
CA ALA A 51 -19.53 -11.81 6.64
C ALA A 51 -19.52 -12.64 5.34
N HIS A 52 -18.36 -13.16 4.94
CA HIS A 52 -18.25 -14.05 3.79
C HIS A 52 -19.05 -15.35 3.98
N LEU A 53 -18.93 -16.01 5.14
CA LEU A 53 -19.67 -17.24 5.43
C LEU A 53 -21.19 -17.01 5.42
N SER A 54 -21.63 -15.91 6.03
CA SER A 54 -23.03 -15.52 6.05
C SER A 54 -23.57 -15.26 4.64
N PHE A 55 -22.77 -14.64 3.76
CA PHE A 55 -23.11 -14.46 2.34
C PHE A 55 -23.27 -15.78 1.59
N LEU A 56 -22.46 -16.79 1.93
CA LEU A 56 -22.56 -18.14 1.36
C LEU A 56 -23.72 -18.96 1.96
N GLY A 57 -24.49 -18.40 2.89
CA GLY A 57 -25.59 -19.08 3.59
C GLY A 57 -25.09 -20.17 4.53
N LYS A 58 -23.89 -20.00 5.10
CA LYS A 58 -23.29 -20.92 6.07
C LYS A 58 -23.14 -20.22 7.43
N ASP A 59 -23.18 -21.01 8.50
CA ASP A 59 -22.80 -20.52 9.81
C ASP A 59 -21.30 -20.27 9.87
N ALA A 60 -20.85 -19.59 10.92
CA ALA A 60 -19.46 -19.18 11.11
C ALA A 60 -18.50 -20.35 11.44
N THR A 61 -18.46 -21.41 10.62
CA THR A 61 -17.55 -22.55 10.84
C THR A 61 -16.67 -22.87 9.64
N ALA A 62 -15.40 -23.13 9.90
CA ALA A 62 -14.44 -23.56 8.87
C ALA A 62 -14.79 -24.94 8.26
N SER A 63 -15.47 -25.82 9.02
CA SER A 63 -15.87 -27.14 8.53
C SER A 63 -16.91 -27.04 7.41
N GLN A 64 -17.94 -26.22 7.60
CA GLN A 64 -18.97 -25.98 6.59
C GLN A 64 -18.38 -25.34 5.33
N LEU A 65 -17.38 -24.46 5.46
CA LEU A 65 -16.67 -23.87 4.34
C LEU A 65 -15.87 -24.91 3.54
N ARG A 66 -15.14 -25.81 4.21
CA ARG A 66 -14.36 -26.86 3.55
C ARG A 66 -15.21 -27.88 2.78
N ALA A 67 -16.48 -28.03 3.15
CA ALA A 67 -17.42 -28.89 2.45
C ALA A 67 -17.99 -28.26 1.16
N LEU A 68 -17.75 -26.97 0.91
CA LEU A 68 -18.22 -26.30 -0.29
C LEU A 68 -17.36 -26.66 -1.50
N SER A 69 -17.99 -26.68 -2.68
CA SER A 69 -17.23 -26.70 -3.93
C SER A 69 -16.46 -25.39 -4.10
N THR A 70 -15.33 -25.47 -4.82
CA THR A 70 -14.53 -24.31 -5.20
C THR A 70 -15.37 -23.26 -5.93
N GLU A 71 -16.28 -23.69 -6.80
CA GLU A 71 -17.20 -22.80 -7.50
C GLU A 71 -18.11 -22.03 -6.54
N LYS A 72 -18.60 -22.68 -5.47
CA LYS A 72 -19.44 -22.02 -4.46
C LYS A 72 -18.64 -21.00 -3.64
N ILE A 73 -17.38 -21.30 -3.34
CA ILE A 73 -16.44 -20.40 -2.63
C ILE A 73 -16.13 -19.16 -3.49
N PHE A 74 -15.97 -19.34 -4.80
CA PHE A 74 -15.68 -18.25 -5.74
C PHE A 74 -16.94 -17.64 -6.37
N GLN A 75 -18.12 -17.73 -5.74
CA GLN A 75 -19.30 -16.98 -6.19
C GLN A 75 -19.09 -15.48 -5.96
N ASN A 76 -18.30 -14.88 -6.86
CA ASN A 76 -17.70 -13.58 -6.72
C ASN A 76 -18.65 -12.52 -7.28
N LYS A 77 -19.74 -12.25 -6.55
CA LYS A 77 -20.35 -10.92 -6.63
C LYS A 77 -19.53 -10.03 -5.72
N TRP A 78 -19.21 -8.80 -6.14
CA TRP A 78 -18.64 -7.79 -5.25
C TRP A 78 -19.54 -7.65 -4.02
N SER A 79 -19.16 -8.26 -2.90
CA SER A 79 -20.07 -8.65 -1.81
C SER A 79 -19.71 -8.02 -0.46
N GLY A 80 -18.93 -6.93 -0.49
CA GLY A 80 -18.66 -6.11 0.69
C GLY A 80 -17.67 -6.71 1.69
N PHE A 81 -17.07 -7.87 1.40
CA PHE A 81 -15.95 -8.45 2.15
C PHE A 81 -14.67 -8.51 1.28
N PHE A 82 -13.51 -8.39 1.93
CA PHE A 82 -12.19 -8.30 1.28
C PHE A 82 -11.14 -9.13 2.02
N PHE A 83 -10.42 -10.00 1.32
CA PHE A 83 -9.35 -10.81 1.91
C PHE A 83 -8.00 -10.16 1.69
N GLN A 84 -7.25 -9.99 2.79
CA GLN A 84 -5.90 -9.42 2.77
C GLN A 84 -5.04 -10.06 3.87
N PRO A 85 -3.71 -9.83 3.87
CA PRO A 85 -2.83 -10.31 4.94
C PRO A 85 -3.31 -9.88 6.33
N VAL A 86 -3.04 -10.72 7.33
CA VAL A 86 -3.48 -10.54 8.71
C VAL A 86 -2.26 -10.46 9.61
N GLN A 87 -2.26 -9.54 10.57
CA GLN A 87 -1.32 -9.52 11.67
C GLN A 87 -1.61 -10.70 12.61
N ASP A 88 -1.06 -11.86 12.28
CA ASP A 88 -1.33 -13.14 12.95
C ASP A 88 -0.46 -13.39 14.20
N GLY A 89 0.54 -12.55 14.46
CA GLY A 89 1.49 -12.75 15.55
C GLY A 89 2.51 -13.86 15.29
N TYR A 90 2.52 -14.46 14.09
CA TYR A 90 3.38 -15.57 13.69
C TYR A 90 4.18 -15.25 12.43
N VAL A 91 3.53 -15.18 11.26
CA VAL A 91 4.17 -14.76 10.01
C VAL A 91 4.35 -13.25 10.02
N ILE A 92 3.31 -12.49 10.40
CA ILE A 92 3.31 -11.04 10.55
C ILE A 92 3.22 -10.75 12.05
N PRO A 93 4.35 -10.59 12.76
CA PRO A 93 4.39 -10.66 14.22
C PRO A 93 3.77 -9.42 14.91
N GLY A 94 3.51 -8.34 14.18
CA GLY A 94 3.01 -7.10 14.76
C GLY A 94 2.80 -5.99 13.73
N PRO A 95 2.41 -4.79 14.18
CA PRO A 95 2.25 -3.63 13.32
C PRO A 95 3.59 -3.23 12.71
N ILE A 96 3.64 -3.03 11.39
CA ILE A 96 4.90 -2.72 10.68
C ILE A 96 5.56 -1.45 11.22
N LYS A 97 4.77 -0.42 11.56
CA LYS A 97 5.27 0.80 12.21
C LYS A 97 6.11 0.49 13.45
N GLN A 98 5.54 -0.31 14.36
CA GLN A 98 6.20 -0.68 15.61
C GLN A 98 7.45 -1.54 15.34
N LEU A 99 7.37 -2.46 14.38
CA LEU A 99 8.52 -3.30 14.00
C LEU A 99 9.68 -2.48 13.43
N MET A 100 9.40 -1.46 12.61
CA MET A 100 10.42 -0.53 12.12
C MET A 100 11.01 0.33 13.24
N GLU A 101 10.19 0.88 14.13
CA GLU A 101 10.64 1.69 15.27
C GLU A 101 11.54 0.88 16.22
N GLN A 102 11.21 -0.40 16.41
CA GLN A 102 12.00 -1.36 17.20
C GLN A 102 13.18 -1.97 16.45
N LYS A 103 13.41 -1.57 15.18
CA LYS A 103 14.51 -2.06 14.34
C LYS A 103 14.49 -3.59 14.16
N LYS A 104 13.30 -4.17 13.98
CA LYS A 104 13.06 -5.62 13.89
C LYS A 104 13.09 -6.18 12.47
N GLN A 105 13.40 -5.35 11.48
CA GLN A 105 13.58 -5.80 10.10
C GLN A 105 14.70 -6.85 9.96
N ASN A 106 14.47 -7.84 9.11
CA ASN A 106 15.47 -8.83 8.70
C ASN A 106 16.59 -8.17 7.88
N GLN A 107 17.75 -8.84 7.84
CA GLN A 107 18.97 -8.30 7.24
C GLN A 107 19.19 -8.86 5.83
N PHE A 108 18.96 -8.05 4.80
CA PHE A 108 19.21 -8.41 3.41
C PHE A 108 19.41 -7.17 2.53
N TYR A 109 20.08 -7.31 1.40
CA TYR A 109 20.18 -6.23 0.40
C TYR A 109 18.81 -5.99 -0.25
N MET A 110 18.43 -4.75 -0.48
CA MET A 110 17.14 -4.43 -1.07
C MET A 110 17.29 -3.49 -2.27
N LEU A 111 16.61 -3.83 -3.36
CA LEU A 111 16.27 -2.91 -4.46
C LEU A 111 14.76 -2.65 -4.40
N ILE A 112 14.34 -1.39 -4.38
CA ILE A 112 12.91 -1.03 -4.32
C ILE A 112 12.60 0.15 -5.25
N GLY A 113 11.42 0.17 -5.86
CA GLY A 113 11.01 1.31 -6.67
C GLY A 113 9.61 1.24 -7.21
N PHE A 114 9.25 2.31 -7.92
CA PHE A 114 7.95 2.53 -8.55
C PHE A 114 8.12 3.01 -9.99
N ASN A 115 7.04 2.95 -10.77
CA ASN A 115 6.98 3.66 -12.03
C ASN A 115 6.66 5.14 -11.80
N SER A 116 7.10 6.01 -12.71
CA SER A 116 6.81 7.45 -12.68
C SER A 116 5.32 7.76 -12.82
N GLU A 117 4.57 6.82 -13.44
CA GLU A 117 3.13 6.88 -13.62
C GLU A 117 2.34 5.86 -12.78
N GLU A 118 2.40 5.98 -11.45
CA GLU A 118 1.65 5.11 -10.52
C GLU A 118 0.54 5.81 -9.73
N TYR A 119 -0.38 4.99 -9.20
CA TYR A 119 -1.29 5.34 -8.11
C TYR A 119 -2.03 6.66 -8.28
N GLY A 120 -2.58 6.83 -9.47
CA GLY A 120 -3.45 7.93 -9.80
C GLY A 120 -2.84 8.89 -10.81
N SER A 121 -1.52 8.92 -11.05
CA SER A 121 -1.00 9.65 -12.21
C SER A 121 -1.28 8.88 -13.52
N SER A 122 -1.53 9.62 -14.59
CA SER A 122 -1.80 9.03 -15.90
C SER A 122 -1.51 10.04 -17.01
N PRO A 123 -0.92 9.61 -18.14
CA PRO A 123 -0.71 10.47 -19.30
C PRO A 123 -2.02 10.91 -19.97
N THR A 124 -3.13 10.22 -19.70
CA THR A 124 -4.46 10.53 -20.26
C THR A 124 -5.38 11.25 -19.29
N LYS A 125 -4.90 11.56 -18.07
CA LYS A 125 -5.67 12.28 -17.06
C LYS A 125 -6.07 13.66 -17.59
N LYS A 126 -7.30 14.09 -17.26
CA LYS A 126 -7.77 15.47 -17.43
C LYS A 126 -8.50 15.89 -16.16
N VAL A 127 -8.09 16.99 -15.56
CA VAL A 127 -8.69 17.55 -14.34
C VAL A 127 -8.97 19.02 -14.58
N SER A 128 -10.21 19.45 -14.35
CA SER A 128 -10.54 20.87 -14.39
C SER A 128 -9.99 21.59 -13.16
N LEU A 129 -9.69 22.89 -13.28
CA LEU A 129 -9.24 23.70 -12.16
C LEU A 129 -10.22 23.67 -10.98
N LEU A 130 -11.52 23.66 -11.29
CA LEU A 130 -12.57 23.56 -10.28
C LEU A 130 -12.49 22.25 -9.50
N ASN A 131 -12.41 21.11 -10.20
CA ASN A 131 -12.33 19.80 -9.57
C ASN A 131 -11.03 19.66 -8.77
N PHE A 132 -9.90 20.14 -9.30
CA PHE A 132 -8.61 20.11 -8.58
C PHE A 132 -8.69 20.82 -7.22
N LYS A 133 -9.33 21.99 -7.16
CA LYS A 133 -9.52 22.73 -5.89
C LYS A 133 -10.52 22.04 -4.96
N GLN A 134 -11.61 21.48 -5.50
CA GLN A 134 -12.60 20.75 -4.71
C GLN A 134 -12.01 19.47 -4.11
N ASP A 135 -11.25 18.71 -4.90
CA ASP A 135 -10.57 17.50 -4.48
C ASP A 135 -9.53 17.83 -3.39
N ALA A 136 -8.81 18.94 -3.51
CA ALA A 136 -7.89 19.39 -2.46
C ALA A 136 -8.60 19.62 -1.12
N VAL A 137 -9.76 20.30 -1.13
CA VAL A 137 -10.57 20.52 0.07
C VAL A 137 -11.12 19.21 0.62
N SER A 138 -11.65 18.35 -0.26
CA SER A 138 -12.21 17.06 0.15
C SER A 138 -11.17 16.11 0.74
N GLN A 139 -9.95 16.11 0.19
CA GLN A 139 -8.89 15.17 0.58
C GLN A 139 -8.09 15.67 1.78
N TYR A 140 -7.77 16.96 1.83
CA TYR A 140 -6.83 17.51 2.81
C TYR A 140 -7.49 18.39 3.88
N GLY A 141 -8.77 18.75 3.73
CA GLY A 141 -9.52 19.52 4.72
C GLY A 141 -8.81 20.82 5.08
N SER A 142 -8.42 20.98 6.34
CA SER A 142 -7.70 22.17 6.83
C SER A 142 -6.33 22.38 6.17
N LEU A 143 -5.73 21.34 5.59
CA LEU A 143 -4.44 21.40 4.88
C LEU A 143 -4.59 21.70 3.38
N ALA A 144 -5.81 21.93 2.88
CA ALA A 144 -6.05 22.16 1.45
C ALA A 144 -5.30 23.38 0.90
N ASN A 145 -5.17 24.45 1.69
CA ASN A 145 -4.41 25.63 1.28
C ASN A 145 -2.91 25.32 1.13
N ASP A 146 -2.34 24.55 2.06
CA ASP A 146 -0.93 24.14 1.98
C ASP A 146 -0.70 23.24 0.76
N TYR A 147 -1.62 22.31 0.48
CA TYR A 147 -1.58 21.50 -0.73
C TYR A 147 -1.61 22.36 -2.00
N LEU A 148 -2.52 23.34 -2.09
CA LEU A 148 -2.64 24.21 -3.26
C LEU A 148 -1.45 25.18 -3.41
N GLN A 149 -0.71 25.47 -2.34
CA GLN A 149 0.55 26.23 -2.40
C GLN A 149 1.70 25.38 -2.95
N LEU A 150 1.77 24.10 -2.56
CA LEU A 150 2.78 23.16 -3.07
C LEU A 150 2.53 22.79 -4.53
N TYR A 151 1.26 22.69 -4.92
CA TYR A 151 0.83 22.28 -6.27
C TYR A 151 -0.03 23.37 -6.94
N PRO A 152 0.57 24.53 -7.29
CA PRO A 152 -0.19 25.67 -7.81
C PRO A 152 -0.75 25.40 -9.20
N ALA A 153 -2.01 25.76 -9.41
CA ALA A 153 -2.71 25.68 -10.70
C ALA A 153 -3.61 26.91 -10.93
N SER A 154 -3.60 27.43 -12.15
CA SER A 154 -4.38 28.60 -12.59
C SER A 154 -5.36 28.31 -13.73
N ASP A 155 -5.27 27.12 -14.32
CA ASP A 155 -6.11 26.65 -15.44
C ASP A 155 -6.19 25.11 -15.43
N ASP A 156 -6.98 24.54 -16.34
CA ASP A 156 -7.17 23.08 -16.43
C ASP A 156 -5.89 22.32 -16.82
N ALA A 157 -4.99 22.96 -17.58
CA ALA A 157 -3.74 22.35 -18.00
C ALA A 157 -2.76 22.20 -16.82
N SER A 158 -2.54 23.28 -16.08
CA SER A 158 -1.76 23.28 -14.84
C SER A 158 -2.41 22.40 -13.77
N ALA A 159 -3.73 22.40 -13.63
CA ALA A 159 -4.45 21.51 -12.72
C ALA A 159 -4.22 20.03 -13.05
N THR A 160 -4.29 19.66 -14.33
CA THR A 160 -4.00 18.30 -14.80
C THR A 160 -2.54 17.90 -14.52
N SER A 161 -1.59 18.78 -14.82
CA SER A 161 -0.17 18.54 -14.55
C SER A 161 0.07 18.34 -13.05
N GLN A 162 -0.46 19.21 -12.20
CA GLN A 162 -0.28 19.11 -10.76
C GLN A 162 -1.00 17.90 -10.15
N ALA A 163 -2.16 17.53 -10.67
CA ALA A 163 -2.85 16.30 -10.28
C ALA A 163 -2.04 15.03 -10.61
N ASN A 164 -1.10 15.09 -11.55
CA ASN A 164 -0.13 14.02 -11.83
C ASN A 164 1.15 14.13 -10.99
N ASN A 165 1.68 15.34 -10.79
CA ASN A 165 2.89 15.55 -9.99
C ASN A 165 2.67 15.16 -8.53
N ALA A 166 1.54 15.57 -7.94
CA ALA A 166 1.25 15.33 -6.53
C ALA A 166 1.36 13.87 -6.10
N PRO A 167 0.68 12.89 -6.74
CA PRO A 167 0.87 11.48 -6.36
C PRO A 167 2.31 11.01 -6.58
N ARG A 168 2.96 11.36 -7.70
CA ARG A 168 4.35 10.95 -8.00
C ARG A 168 5.32 11.38 -6.89
N GLU A 169 5.27 12.66 -6.52
CA GLU A 169 6.13 13.22 -5.48
C GLU A 169 5.83 12.61 -4.13
N TYR A 170 4.54 12.52 -3.78
CA TYR A 170 4.09 11.91 -2.54
C TYR A 170 4.62 10.47 -2.38
N PHE A 171 4.53 9.62 -3.41
CA PHE A 171 5.04 8.24 -3.35
C PHE A 171 6.56 8.19 -3.26
N THR A 172 7.24 9.07 -3.99
CA THR A 172 8.72 9.17 -3.95
C THR A 172 9.20 9.59 -2.56
N ILE A 173 8.56 10.60 -1.96
CA ILE A 173 8.84 11.08 -0.61
C ILE A 173 8.53 10.00 0.42
N SER A 174 7.35 9.37 0.33
CA SER A 174 6.93 8.30 1.26
C SER A 174 7.91 7.12 1.22
N GLN A 175 8.35 6.68 0.03
CA GLN A 175 9.37 5.64 -0.13
C GLN A 175 10.73 6.07 0.43
N ASN A 176 11.13 7.32 0.19
CA ASN A 176 12.39 7.82 0.73
C ASN A 176 12.37 7.82 2.26
N MET A 177 11.32 8.38 2.88
CA MET A 177 11.14 8.38 4.33
C MET A 177 11.08 6.97 4.92
N TRP A 178 10.38 6.05 4.25
CA TRP A 178 10.40 4.63 4.61
C TRP A 178 11.82 4.05 4.56
N GLY A 179 12.57 4.33 3.49
CA GLY A 179 13.96 3.91 3.34
C GLY A 179 14.87 4.45 4.44
N GLN A 180 14.69 5.71 4.85
CA GLN A 180 15.40 6.32 5.98
C GLN A 180 15.09 5.61 7.31
N LEU A 181 13.88 5.09 7.50
CA LEU A 181 13.57 4.26 8.66
C LEU A 181 14.19 2.86 8.54
N TRP A 182 14.15 2.27 7.35
CA TRP A 182 14.71 0.94 7.08
C TRP A 182 16.19 0.86 7.45
N ILE A 183 17.00 1.81 6.98
CA ILE A 183 18.46 1.82 7.20
C ILE A 183 18.86 2.05 8.67
N LYS A 184 17.94 2.51 9.54
CA LYS A 184 18.22 2.65 10.99
C LYS A 184 18.29 1.32 11.72
N GLY A 185 17.75 0.24 11.14
CA GLY A 185 17.77 -1.11 11.72
C GLY A 185 18.24 -2.21 10.76
N CYS A 186 18.57 -1.87 9.52
CA CYS A 186 19.20 -2.79 8.57
C CYS A 186 20.61 -2.31 8.22
N SER A 187 21.59 -3.20 8.33
CA SER A 187 23.00 -2.95 8.03
C SER A 187 23.38 -3.21 6.57
N LYS A 188 22.44 -3.72 5.77
CA LYS A 188 22.65 -4.06 4.36
C LYS A 188 22.24 -2.91 3.44
N GLY A 189 22.74 -2.93 2.21
CA GLY A 189 22.47 -1.87 1.23
C GLY A 189 20.99 -1.81 0.83
N LEU A 190 20.46 -0.59 0.77
CA LEU A 190 19.15 -0.26 0.22
C LEU A 190 19.36 0.62 -1.02
N TYR A 191 18.81 0.19 -2.15
CA TYR A 191 18.86 0.89 -3.42
C TYR A 191 17.43 1.22 -3.85
N GLN A 192 17.23 2.45 -4.32
CA GLN A 192 15.92 2.93 -4.75
C GLN A 192 15.96 3.24 -6.25
N TYR A 193 14.88 2.95 -6.97
CA TYR A 193 14.71 3.34 -8.37
C TYR A 193 13.36 4.02 -8.61
N LEU A 194 13.33 4.85 -9.66
CA LEU A 194 12.12 5.38 -10.27
C LEU A 194 12.20 5.04 -11.76
N TYR A 195 11.25 4.25 -12.25
CA TYR A 195 11.22 3.83 -13.64
C TYR A 195 10.36 4.80 -14.46
N ASP A 196 10.97 5.52 -15.40
CA ASP A 196 10.32 6.57 -16.20
C ASP A 196 10.34 6.29 -17.70
N HIS A 197 10.59 5.04 -18.10
CA HIS A 197 10.59 4.68 -19.50
C HIS A 197 9.21 4.24 -19.97
N ALA A 198 8.58 5.05 -20.82
CA ALA A 198 7.37 4.67 -21.54
C ALA A 198 7.70 3.61 -22.61
N PRO A 199 6.99 2.46 -22.66
CA PRO A 199 7.20 1.47 -23.71
C PRO A 199 7.01 2.10 -25.11
N PRO A 200 7.79 1.66 -26.12
CA PRO A 200 7.51 2.05 -27.49
C PRO A 200 6.09 1.57 -27.87
N GLY A 201 5.32 2.46 -28.51
CA GLY A 201 3.96 2.19 -29.00
C GLY A 201 3.92 1.32 -30.24
#